data_AF-A0A4R3LPZ2-F1
#
_entry.id   AF-A0A4R3LPZ2-F1
#
_cell.length_a   1.000
_cell.length_b   1.000
_cell.length_c   1.000
_cell.angle_alpha   90.00
_cell.angle_beta   90.00
_cell.angle_gamma   90.00
#
_symmetry.space_group_name_H-M   'P 1'
#
loop_
_entity.id
_entity.type
_entity.pdbx_description
1 polymer ?
#
loop_
_entity_poly.entity_id
_entity_poly.type
_entity_poly.pdbx_seq_one_letter_code
_entity_poly.pdbx_strand_id
1 'polypeptide(L)'
;MIGERKKVPKKGMRNVATVQTRATSSTPANRTQAVSRFARLENERMRILRELDAWNARKAEAERMLAKVEAELGALQTLLLGAPPVASGPLRPAPRLRPAQKVQEPRPLGHGALLEY
;
A
#
# COMPACT_ATOMS: atom_id res chain seq x y z
N MET A 1 -27.87 68.39 40.24
CA MET A 1 -27.48 67.20 39.45
C MET A 1 -25.99 66.98 39.61
N ILE A 2 -25.57 65.92 40.29
CA ILE A 2 -24.15 65.53 40.41
C ILE A 2 -24.05 64.11 39.88
N GLY A 3 -23.41 63.96 38.72
CA GLY A 3 -23.25 62.68 38.02
C GLY A 3 -22.19 61.80 38.68
N GLU A 4 -22.54 60.54 38.87
CA GLU A 4 -21.65 59.49 39.36
C GLU A 4 -20.48 59.24 38.37
N ARG A 5 -19.24 59.37 38.85
CA ARG A 5 -18.06 58.89 38.11
C ARG A 5 -17.80 57.42 38.46
N LYS A 6 -18.14 56.51 37.54
CA LYS A 6 -17.74 55.10 37.62
C LYS A 6 -16.21 54.97 37.60
N LYS A 7 -15.63 54.37 38.64
CA LYS A 7 -14.19 54.06 38.72
C LYS A 7 -13.88 52.83 37.84
N VAL A 8 -12.95 52.97 36.90
CA VAL A 8 -12.41 51.85 36.11
C VAL A 8 -11.45 51.04 36.99
N PRO A 9 -11.62 49.71 37.14
CA PRO A 9 -10.69 48.92 37.92
C PRO A 9 -9.35 48.81 37.19
N LYS A 10 -8.26 49.18 37.87
CA LYS A 10 -6.89 49.00 37.38
C LYS A 10 -6.59 47.49 37.33
N LYS A 11 -6.72 46.89 36.14
CA LYS A 11 -6.35 45.49 35.86
C LYS A 11 -4.83 45.37 36.02
N GLY A 12 -4.39 44.75 37.11
CA GLY A 12 -2.96 44.60 37.43
C GLY A 12 -2.20 43.78 36.38
N MET A 13 -0.88 44.00 36.31
CA MET A 13 0.09 43.34 35.41
C MET A 13 0.19 41.80 35.54
N ARG A 14 -0.72 41.14 36.26
CA ARG A 14 -0.68 39.69 36.54
C ARG A 14 -0.93 38.81 35.30
N ASN A 15 -1.32 39.38 34.17
CA ASN A 15 -1.59 38.66 32.91
C ASN A 15 -0.58 38.96 31.80
N VAL A 16 0.53 39.66 32.08
CA VAL A 16 1.55 39.91 31.06
C VAL A 16 2.44 38.68 30.96
N ALA A 17 2.17 37.82 29.99
CA ALA A 17 3.02 36.68 29.66
C ALA A 17 4.44 37.20 29.35
N THR A 18 5.44 36.79 30.13
CA THR A 18 6.82 37.18 29.90
C THR A 18 7.33 36.50 28.62
N VAL A 19 8.34 37.08 27.98
CA VAL A 19 8.96 36.52 26.76
C VAL A 19 9.41 35.07 26.99
N GLN A 20 9.81 34.72 28.22
CA GLN A 20 10.12 33.35 28.63
C GLN A 20 8.92 32.39 28.57
N THR A 21 7.71 32.82 28.96
CA THR A 21 6.49 31.99 28.89
C THR A 21 6.04 31.77 27.44
N ARG A 22 6.32 32.73 26.55
CA ARG A 22 6.04 32.60 25.11
C ARG A 22 7.06 31.71 24.38
N ALA A 23 8.32 31.72 24.81
CA ALA A 23 9.38 30.89 24.24
C ALA A 23 9.22 29.39 24.57
N THR A 24 8.64 29.05 25.73
CA THR A 24 8.36 27.65 26.10
C THR A 24 7.04 27.12 25.52
N SER A 25 6.10 28.01 25.16
CA SER A 25 4.78 27.61 24.63
C SER A 25 4.73 27.40 23.12
N SER A 26 5.81 27.63 22.36
CA SER A 26 5.71 27.62 20.89
C SER A 26 5.86 26.24 20.24
N THR A 27 6.51 25.24 20.85
CA THR A 27 6.66 23.90 20.22
C THR A 27 7.09 22.77 21.19
N PRO A 28 6.18 22.17 21.99
CA PRO A 28 6.34 20.76 22.36
C PRO A 28 5.08 19.89 22.27
N ALA A 29 3.88 20.47 22.07
CA ALA A 29 2.65 19.70 21.94
C ALA A 29 2.59 18.93 20.60
N ASN A 30 3.01 19.56 19.50
CA ASN A 30 2.88 19.00 18.16
C ASN A 30 3.86 17.82 17.91
N ARG A 31 5.11 17.92 18.40
CA ARG A 31 6.11 16.85 18.26
C ARG A 31 5.73 15.60 19.06
N THR A 32 5.30 15.77 20.31
CA THR A 32 4.91 14.65 21.17
C THR A 32 3.65 13.94 20.65
N GLN A 33 2.69 14.71 20.13
CA GLN A 33 1.51 14.16 19.44
C GLN A 33 1.88 13.42 18.15
N ALA A 34 2.80 13.96 17.35
CA ALA A 34 3.29 13.31 16.14
C ALA A 34 3.98 11.98 16.44
N VAL A 35 4.85 11.92 17.46
CA VAL A 35 5.51 10.68 17.90
C VAL A 35 4.48 9.65 18.39
N SER A 36 3.50 10.09 19.19
CA SER A 36 2.43 9.20 19.66
C SER A 36 1.59 8.65 18.51
N ARG A 37 1.26 9.48 17.52
CA ARG A 37 0.53 9.06 16.32
C ARG A 37 1.36 8.11 15.47
N PHE A 38 2.65 8.38 15.30
CA PHE A 38 3.57 7.52 14.57
C PHE A 38 3.64 6.12 15.20
N ALA A 39 3.86 6.02 16.51
CA ALA A 39 3.91 4.72 17.20
C ALA A 39 2.61 3.92 17.06
N ARG A 40 1.44 4.60 17.10
CA ARG A 40 0.14 3.94 16.86
C ARG A 40 0.05 3.37 15.44
N LEU A 41 0.41 4.17 14.43
CA LEU A 41 0.38 3.75 13.04
C LEU A 41 1.38 2.62 12.75
N GLU A 42 2.56 2.63 13.37
CA GLU A 42 3.50 1.51 13.25
C GLU A 42 2.94 0.22 13.85
N ASN A 43 2.28 0.29 15.01
CA ASN A 43 1.64 -0.86 15.62
C ASN A 43 0.49 -1.40 14.75
N GLU A 44 -0.33 -0.51 14.18
CA GLU A 44 -1.38 -0.88 13.24
C GLU A 44 -0.79 -1.51 11.97
N ARG A 45 0.29 -0.95 11.42
CA ARG A 45 1.01 -1.52 10.28
C ARG A 45 1.50 -2.93 10.58
N MET A 46 2.14 -3.14 11.73
CA MET A 46 2.62 -4.47 12.14
C MET A 46 1.46 -5.47 12.31
N ARG A 47 0.35 -5.03 12.92
CA ARG A 47 -0.85 -5.87 13.06
C ARG A 47 -1.39 -6.27 11.69
N ILE A 48 -1.58 -5.32 10.78
CA ILE A 48 -2.10 -5.57 9.44
C ILE A 48 -1.17 -6.49 8.65
N LEU A 49 0.16 -6.33 8.78
CA LEU A 49 1.11 -7.23 8.12
C LEU A 49 1.00 -8.67 8.63
N ARG A 50 0.87 -8.87 9.94
CA ARG A 50 0.64 -10.22 10.50
C ARG A 50 -0.66 -10.83 10.03
N GLU A 51 -1.72 -10.03 9.95
CA GLU A 51 -2.99 -10.47 9.38
C GLU A 51 -2.80 -10.87 7.91
N LEU A 52 -2.17 -10.03 7.09
CA LEU A 52 -1.87 -10.32 5.69
C LEU A 52 -1.11 -11.64 5.52
N ASP A 53 -0.09 -11.88 6.33
CA ASP A 53 0.70 -13.12 6.30
C ASP A 53 -0.17 -14.34 6.63
N ALA A 54 -1.03 -14.24 7.65
CA ALA A 54 -1.96 -15.30 8.00
C ALA A 54 -2.99 -15.58 6.88
N TRP A 55 -3.49 -14.53 6.23
CA TRP A 55 -4.40 -14.65 5.08
C TRP A 55 -3.71 -15.30 3.88
N ASN A 56 -2.45 -14.94 3.60
CA ASN A 56 -1.67 -15.55 2.53
C ASN A 56 -1.40 -17.03 2.79
N ALA A 57 -1.10 -17.41 4.03
CA ALA A 57 -0.95 -18.81 4.40
C ALA A 57 -2.22 -19.63 4.16
N ARG A 58 -3.39 -19.09 4.57
CA ARG A 58 -4.69 -19.73 4.34
C ARG A 58 -5.03 -19.83 2.85
N LYS A 59 -4.71 -18.78 2.08
CA LYS A 59 -4.89 -18.79 0.62
C LYS A 59 -4.05 -19.91 -0.02
N ALA A 60 -2.78 -20.04 0.35
CA ALA A 60 -1.91 -21.08 -0.18
C ALA A 60 -2.40 -22.50 0.19
N GLU A 61 -2.96 -22.68 1.38
CA GLU A 61 -3.59 -23.95 1.77
C GLU A 61 -4.84 -24.25 0.95
N ALA A 62 -5.71 -23.26 0.75
CA ALA A 62 -6.90 -23.39 -0.09
C ALA A 62 -6.54 -23.73 -1.55
N GLU A 63 -5.51 -23.09 -2.12
CA GLU A 63 -5.00 -23.39 -3.45
C GLU A 63 -4.48 -24.83 -3.56
N ARG A 64 -3.80 -25.35 -2.52
CA ARG A 64 -3.36 -26.75 -2.48
C ARG A 64 -4.54 -27.71 -2.42
N MET A 65 -5.57 -27.41 -1.64
CA MET A 65 -6.78 -28.23 -1.58
C MET A 65 -7.52 -28.23 -2.92
N LEU A 66 -7.62 -27.06 -3.57
CA LEU A 66 -8.23 -26.94 -4.89
C LEU A 66 -7.48 -27.77 -5.93
N ALA A 67 -6.15 -27.70 -5.97
CA ALA A 67 -5.33 -28.48 -6.89
C ALA A 67 -5.51 -30.01 -6.70
N LYS A 68 -5.72 -30.47 -5.46
CA LYS A 68 -6.03 -31.89 -5.19
C LYS A 68 -7.39 -32.28 -5.76
N VAL A 69 -8.42 -31.46 -5.52
CA VAL A 69 -9.76 -31.70 -6.06
C VAL A 69 -9.75 -31.68 -7.58
N GLU A 70 -9.04 -30.75 -8.21
CA GLU A 70 -8.88 -30.71 -9.67
C GLU A 70 -8.19 -31.96 -10.22
N ALA A 71 -7.16 -32.47 -9.52
CA ALA A 71 -6.51 -33.73 -9.90
C ALA A 71 -7.45 -34.94 -9.79
N GLU A 72 -8.22 -35.03 -8.70
CA GLU A 72 -9.22 -36.09 -8.50
C GLU A 72 -10.33 -36.01 -9.55
N LEU A 73 -10.85 -34.81 -9.82
CA LEU A 73 -11.83 -34.59 -10.88
C LEU A 73 -11.26 -34.96 -12.26
N GLY A 74 -10.01 -34.59 -12.54
CA GLY A 74 -9.32 -34.98 -13.77
C GLY A 74 -9.23 -36.51 -13.91
N ALA A 75 -8.83 -37.20 -12.85
CA ALA A 75 -8.76 -38.67 -12.84
C ALA A 75 -10.14 -39.30 -13.09
N LEU A 76 -11.18 -38.83 -12.39
CA LEU A 76 -12.55 -39.30 -12.59
C LEU A 76 -13.07 -39.01 -14.00
N GLN A 77 -12.77 -37.83 -14.55
CA GLN A 77 -13.11 -37.50 -15.94
C GLN A 77 -12.42 -38.44 -16.92
N THR A 78 -11.13 -38.73 -16.73
CA THR A 78 -10.42 -39.69 -17.60
C THR A 78 -11.00 -41.10 -17.53
N LEU A 79 -11.46 -41.52 -16.35
CA LEU A 79 -12.08 -42.83 -16.13
C LEU A 79 -13.49 -42.91 -16.74
N LEU A 80 -14.30 -41.87 -16.57
CA LEU A 80 -15.69 -41.83 -17.01
C LEU A 80 -15.84 -41.56 -18.51
N LEU A 81 -15.01 -40.67 -19.07
CA LEU A 81 -15.06 -40.27 -20.47
C LEU A 81 -14.07 -41.05 -21.34
N GLY A 82 -13.22 -41.89 -20.72
CA GLY A 82 -12.26 -42.74 -21.42
C GLY A 82 -11.20 -41.93 -22.17
N ALA A 83 -10.19 -41.44 -21.46
CA ALA A 83 -9.07 -40.62 -21.94
C ALA A 83 -9.49 -39.35 -22.74
N PRO A 84 -9.02 -38.13 -22.38
CA PRO A 84 -9.02 -37.05 -23.37
C PRO A 84 -8.24 -37.57 -24.60
N PRO A 85 -8.64 -37.24 -25.84
CA PRO A 85 -7.85 -37.62 -27.00
C PRO A 85 -6.44 -37.08 -26.79
N VAL A 86 -5.52 -37.97 -26.42
CA VAL A 86 -4.10 -37.77 -26.59
C VAL A 86 -3.99 -37.33 -28.05
N ALA A 87 -3.49 -36.12 -28.29
CA ALA A 87 -3.26 -35.60 -29.63
C ALA A 87 -2.27 -36.53 -30.35
N SER A 88 -2.82 -37.62 -30.90
CA SER A 88 -2.09 -38.70 -31.51
C SER A 88 -2.16 -38.44 -33.01
N GLY A 89 -1.24 -37.60 -33.48
CA GLY A 89 -0.89 -37.51 -34.90
C GLY A 89 -0.67 -36.08 -35.44
N PRO A 90 0.02 -35.96 -36.58
CA PRO A 90 1.32 -36.52 -36.93
C PRO A 90 2.44 -35.48 -36.68
N LEU A 91 3.70 -35.91 -36.77
CA LEU A 91 4.85 -35.01 -36.89
C LEU A 91 4.58 -33.99 -38.02
N ARG A 92 4.24 -32.75 -37.65
CA ARG A 92 4.21 -31.64 -38.60
C ARG A 92 5.67 -31.34 -38.95
N PRO A 93 6.12 -31.48 -40.20
CA PRO A 93 7.49 -31.12 -40.53
C PRO A 93 7.67 -29.63 -40.24
N ALA A 94 8.71 -29.31 -39.46
CA ALA A 94 9.08 -27.96 -39.10
C ALA A 94 9.19 -27.10 -40.37
N PRO A 95 8.56 -25.91 -40.44
CA PRO A 95 8.82 -24.99 -41.52
C PRO A 95 10.29 -24.56 -41.44
N ARG A 96 11.04 -24.90 -42.49
CA ARG A 96 12.45 -24.54 -42.67
C ARG A 96 12.65 -23.05 -42.39
N LEU A 97 13.60 -22.77 -41.51
CA LEU A 97 14.13 -21.45 -41.17
C LEU A 97 14.29 -20.57 -42.42
N ARG A 98 13.66 -19.38 -42.41
CA ARG A 98 14.13 -18.26 -43.22
C ARG A 98 15.16 -17.47 -42.40
N PRO A 99 16.24 -16.96 -43.04
CA PRO A 99 17.37 -16.39 -42.32
C PRO A 99 17.04 -15.02 -41.70
N ALA A 100 17.79 -14.73 -40.63
CA ALA A 100 17.69 -13.54 -39.79
C ALA A 100 17.61 -12.22 -40.57
N GLN A 101 16.55 -11.45 -40.34
CA GLN A 101 16.51 -10.04 -40.72
C GLN A 101 16.88 -9.19 -39.51
N LYS A 102 18.00 -8.49 -39.68
CA LYS A 102 18.66 -7.56 -38.76
C LYS A 102 17.72 -6.48 -38.21
N VAL A 103 17.88 -6.22 -36.91
CA VAL A 103 18.06 -4.90 -36.29
C VAL A 103 16.89 -3.91 -36.35
N GLN A 104 16.27 -3.67 -35.19
CA GLN A 104 16.08 -2.30 -34.69
C GLN A 104 16.01 -2.31 -33.16
N GLU A 105 16.98 -1.66 -32.52
CA GLU A 105 16.99 -1.37 -31.09
C GLU A 105 15.84 -0.41 -30.73
N PRO A 106 15.22 -0.54 -29.54
CA PRO A 106 14.28 0.45 -29.06
C PRO A 106 15.01 1.73 -28.65
N ARG A 107 14.66 2.85 -29.29
CA ARG A 107 15.08 4.21 -28.95
C ARG A 107 14.78 4.54 -27.48
N PRO A 108 15.69 5.20 -26.74
CA PRO A 108 15.37 5.74 -25.42
C PRO A 108 14.39 6.91 -25.53
N LEU A 109 13.24 6.80 -24.87
CA LEU A 109 12.31 7.90 -24.64
C LEU A 109 12.88 8.81 -23.53
N GLY A 110 13.75 9.73 -23.91
CA GLY A 110 14.06 10.89 -23.09
C GLY A 110 13.28 12.09 -23.60
N HIS A 111 12.13 12.42 -23.01
CA HIS A 111 11.54 13.77 -23.08
C HIS A 111 10.94 14.09 -21.71
N GLY A 112 11.53 15.08 -21.06
CA GLY A 112 11.08 15.60 -19.78
C GLY A 112 9.73 16.30 -19.89
N ALA A 113 8.94 16.18 -18.83
CA ALA A 113 7.82 17.07 -18.56
C ALA A 113 8.05 17.67 -17.17
N LEU A 114 8.61 18.86 -17.19
CA LEU A 114 8.70 19.79 -16.07
C LEU A 114 7.30 20.39 -15.93
N LEU A 115 6.57 20.02 -14.88
CA LEU A 115 5.31 20.65 -14.50
C LEU A 115 5.57 21.52 -13.28
N GLU A 116 5.93 22.77 -13.53
CA GLU A 116 5.62 23.88 -12.63
C GLU A 116 4.18 24.31 -12.92
N TYR A 117 3.33 24.35 -11.90
CA TYR A 117 2.35 25.41 -11.60
C TYR A 117 1.81 25.20 -10.19
#